data_AF-A0A0A2G0A1-F1
#
_entry.id   AF-A0A0A2G0A1-F1
#
_cell.length_a   1.000
_cell.length_b   1.000
_cell.length_c   1.000
_cell.angle_alpha   90.00
_cell.angle_beta   90.00
_cell.angle_gamma   90.00
#
_symmetry.space_group_name_H-M   'P 1'
#
loop_
_entity.id
_entity.type
_entity.pdbx_description
1 polymer ?
#
loop_
_entity_poly.entity_id
_entity_poly.type
_entity_poly.pdbx_seq_one_letter_code
_entity_poly.pdbx_strand_id
1 'polypeptide(L)'
;QQKQYFTILTTSGGYQVLRMCLLIVGMEKGYQVVSSVIEIGQYWWSESGRQTIVAIQRIMGHYVDSFAYYSPMAIRNENEAYRFIAHCPLYPKVKAIDTLHRNGFAGECHDIAPSVLIPALLTDSRAETLMKAGRIEHLRYFLSRARKIDEYWQAYKIT
;
A
#
# COMPACT_ATOMS: atom_id res chain seq x y z
N GLN A 1 11.89 -14.40 19.32
CA GLN A 1 11.64 -13.07 18.71
C GLN A 1 10.49 -13.21 17.74
N GLN A 2 9.48 -12.34 17.83
CA GLN A 2 8.34 -12.33 16.90
C GLN A 2 8.49 -11.15 15.96
N LYS A 3 8.21 -11.37 14.67
CA LYS A 3 8.28 -10.35 13.62
C LYS A 3 6.92 -10.24 12.94
N GLN A 4 6.44 -9.02 12.72
CA GLN A 4 5.20 -8.77 12.00
C GLN A 4 5.36 -7.57 11.07
N TYR A 5 5.00 -7.74 9.81
CA TYR A 5 4.93 -6.64 8.86
C TYR A 5 3.58 -5.92 8.96
N PHE A 6 3.60 -4.61 8.75
CA PHE A 6 2.42 -3.77 8.65
C PHE A 6 2.73 -2.55 7.79
N THR A 7 1.69 -1.81 7.39
CA THR A 7 1.81 -0.63 6.55
C THR A 7 1.21 0.61 7.21
N ILE A 8 1.68 1.79 6.82
CA ILE A 8 1.14 3.08 7.26
C ILE A 8 0.87 3.93 6.02
N LEU A 9 -0.37 4.33 5.81
CA LEU A 9 -0.77 5.22 4.73
C LEU A 9 -0.73 6.67 5.23
N THR A 10 0.15 7.49 4.66
CA THR A 10 0.37 8.90 5.06
C THR A 10 0.62 9.79 3.85
N THR A 11 0.77 11.08 4.06
CA THR A 11 1.18 12.05 3.04
C THR A 11 2.52 12.69 3.39
N SER A 12 3.23 13.18 2.37
CA SER A 12 4.45 13.99 2.53
C SER A 12 4.66 14.87 1.30
N GLY A 13 4.71 16.20 1.49
CA GLY A 13 5.06 17.14 0.41
C GLY A 13 4.17 17.04 -0.85
N GLY A 14 2.87 16.81 -0.70
CA GLY A 14 1.93 16.62 -1.82
C GLY A 14 1.91 15.20 -2.41
N TYR A 15 2.75 14.29 -1.92
CA TYR A 15 2.76 12.89 -2.33
C TYR A 15 1.94 12.03 -1.36
N GLN A 16 1.25 11.04 -1.92
CA GLN A 16 0.73 9.93 -1.15
C GLN A 16 1.87 8.94 -0.86
N VAL A 17 1.99 8.47 0.38
CA VAL A 17 3.05 7.56 0.82
C VAL A 17 2.47 6.36 1.54
N LEU A 18 2.86 5.15 1.15
CA LEU A 18 2.60 3.93 1.90
C LEU A 18 3.92 3.42 2.46
N ARG A 19 4.10 3.55 3.77
CA ARG A 19 5.28 3.09 4.50
C ARG A 19 5.13 1.61 4.81
N MET A 20 6.19 0.85 4.61
CA MET A 20 6.30 -0.57 4.88
C MET A 20 7.16 -0.76 6.12
N CYS A 21 6.58 -1.26 7.20
CA CYS A 21 7.22 -1.36 8.50
C CYS A 21 7.29 -2.82 8.98
N LEU A 22 8.35 -3.12 9.74
CA LEU A 22 8.57 -4.38 10.43
C LEU A 22 8.56 -4.12 11.93
N LEU A 23 7.56 -4.64 12.63
CA LEU A 23 7.51 -4.71 14.09
C LEU A 23 8.31 -5.92 14.55
N ILE A 24 9.23 -5.71 15.49
CA ILE A 24 10.05 -6.73 16.11
C ILE A 24 9.79 -6.71 17.60
N VAL A 25 9.46 -7.87 18.16
CA VAL A 25 9.25 -8.05 19.60
C VAL A 25 10.31 -9.01 20.16
N GLY A 26 11.18 -8.46 21.00
CA GLY A 26 12.17 -9.18 21.79
C GLY A 26 11.53 -9.66 23.09
N MET A 27 11.59 -10.96 23.32
CA MET A 27 11.12 -11.60 24.56
C MET A 27 12.29 -12.40 25.11
N GLU A 28 12.87 -11.93 26.20
CA GLU A 28 13.92 -12.62 26.95
C GLU A 28 13.37 -13.04 28.30
N LYS A 29 13.67 -14.27 28.72
CA LYS A 29 13.14 -14.83 29.96
C LYS A 29 13.66 -14.02 31.16
N GLY A 30 12.76 -13.48 31.97
CA GLY A 30 13.09 -12.65 33.13
C GLY A 30 13.26 -11.16 32.84
N TYR A 31 13.09 -10.73 31.58
CA TYR A 31 13.16 -9.33 31.17
C TYR A 31 11.81 -8.83 30.65
N GLN A 32 11.59 -7.51 30.73
CA GLN A 32 10.42 -6.89 30.13
C GLN A 32 10.48 -7.02 28.60
N VAL A 33 9.32 -7.15 27.98
CA VAL A 33 9.18 -7.22 26.52
C VAL A 33 9.63 -5.89 25.91
N VAL A 34 10.54 -5.96 24.94
CA VAL A 34 11.02 -4.79 24.20
C VAL A 34 10.55 -4.89 22.74
N SER A 35 9.88 -3.85 22.26
CA SER A 35 9.45 -3.75 20.87
C SER A 35 10.21 -2.67 20.12
N SER A 36 10.57 -2.94 18.87
CA SER A 36 11.14 -1.94 17.95
C SER A 36 10.45 -2.02 16.58
N VAL A 37 10.46 -0.89 15.86
CA VAL A 37 9.92 -0.81 14.50
C VAL A 37 11.02 -0.38 13.56
N ILE A 38 11.18 -1.11 12.46
CA ILE A 38 12.10 -0.78 11.38
C ILE A 38 11.27 -0.49 10.14
N GLU A 39 11.51 0.65 9.50
CA GLU A 39 10.91 0.93 8.20
C GLU A 39 11.77 0.33 7.09
N ILE A 40 11.15 -0.50 6.26
CA ILE A 40 11.82 -1.26 5.20
C ILE A 40 11.81 -0.47 3.88
N GLY A 41 10.73 0.26 3.63
CA GLY A 41 10.62 1.10 2.45
C GLY A 41 9.27 1.77 2.34
N GLN A 42 9.08 2.45 1.22
CA GLN A 42 7.96 3.35 0.98
C GLN A 42 7.56 3.28 -0.49
N TYR A 43 6.27 3.11 -0.75
CA TYR A 43 5.71 3.52 -2.03
C TYR A 43 5.34 5.00 -1.99
N TRP A 44 5.65 5.70 -3.07
CA TRP A 44 5.34 7.11 -3.26
C TRP A 44 4.51 7.26 -4.53
N TRP A 45 3.39 7.97 -4.45
CA TRP A 45 2.57 8.33 -5.59
C TRP A 45 2.41 9.85 -5.67
N SER A 46 2.62 10.41 -6.86
CA SER A 46 2.19 11.78 -7.17
C SER A 46 0.67 11.86 -7.34
N GLU A 47 0.13 13.08 -7.39
CA GLU A 47 -1.29 13.32 -7.69
C GLU A 47 -1.71 12.77 -9.06
N SER A 48 -0.77 12.67 -10.01
CA SER A 48 -0.96 12.05 -11.33
C SER A 48 -0.84 10.53 -11.34
N GLY A 49 -0.60 9.90 -10.19
CA GLY A 49 -0.45 8.46 -10.04
C GLY A 49 0.92 7.90 -10.46
N ARG A 50 1.93 8.76 -10.72
CA ARG A 50 3.30 8.29 -10.98
C ARG A 50 3.87 7.71 -9.69
N GLN A 51 4.30 6.45 -9.78
CA GLN A 51 4.83 5.69 -8.65
C GLN A 51 6.37 5.70 -8.62
N THR A 52 6.94 5.74 -7.42
CA THR A 52 8.34 5.35 -7.15
C THR A 52 8.44 4.59 -5.82
N ILE A 53 9.56 3.88 -5.62
CA ILE A 53 9.83 3.12 -4.40
C ILE A 53 11.12 3.60 -3.79
N VAL A 54 11.10 3.92 -2.50
CA VAL A 54 12.28 4.25 -1.71
C VAL A 54 12.43 3.19 -0.63
N ALA A 55 13.46 2.35 -0.68
CA ALA A 55 13.58 1.19 0.21
C ALA A 55 15.02 0.79 0.54
N ILE A 56 15.17 0.12 1.68
CA ILE A 56 16.38 -0.59 2.07
C ILE A 56 16.67 -1.70 1.05
N GLN A 57 17.94 -1.91 0.71
CA GLN A 57 18.32 -2.91 -0.28
C GLN A 57 17.87 -4.32 0.14
N ARG A 58 17.12 -5.00 -0.74
CA ARG A 58 16.90 -6.44 -0.63
C ARG A 58 18.19 -7.18 -0.99
N ILE A 59 18.60 -8.13 -0.14
CA ILE A 59 19.73 -9.03 -0.41
C ILE A 59 19.20 -10.34 -0.98
N MET A 60 20.08 -11.08 -1.67
CA MET A 60 19.73 -12.39 -2.22
C MET A 60 19.40 -13.34 -1.07
N GLY A 61 18.19 -13.92 -1.09
CA GLY A 61 17.73 -14.82 -0.04
C GLY A 61 16.32 -15.35 -0.32
N HIS A 62 16.03 -16.53 0.21
CA HIS A 62 14.73 -17.19 0.06
C HIS A 62 13.63 -16.56 0.92
N TYR A 63 14.01 -15.89 2.03
CA TYR A 63 13.05 -15.30 2.95
C TYR A 63 12.66 -13.87 2.53
N VAL A 64 11.41 -13.50 2.82
CA VAL A 64 10.92 -12.13 2.58
C VAL A 64 11.72 -11.10 3.37
N ASP A 65 12.22 -11.46 4.56
CA ASP A 65 12.96 -10.58 5.47
C ASP A 65 14.47 -10.45 5.18
N SER A 66 14.91 -10.92 4.01
CA SER A 66 16.30 -10.80 3.57
C SER A 66 16.62 -9.37 3.09
N PHE A 67 16.83 -8.46 4.04
CA PHE A 67 17.20 -7.06 3.79
C PHE A 67 18.57 -6.70 4.38
N ALA A 68 19.27 -5.78 3.73
CA ALA A 68 20.46 -5.14 4.29
C ALA A 68 20.04 -4.04 5.27
N TYR A 69 19.58 -4.41 6.47
CA TYR A 69 18.96 -3.50 7.45
C TYR A 69 19.78 -2.26 7.84
N TYR A 70 21.11 -2.30 7.66
CA TYR A 70 22.01 -1.18 7.94
C TYR A 70 22.35 -0.34 6.70
N SER A 71 21.76 -0.65 5.54
CA SER A 71 21.92 0.14 4.32
C SER A 71 20.93 1.31 4.27
N PRO A 72 21.33 2.47 3.72
CA PRO A 72 20.41 3.58 3.54
C PRO A 72 19.30 3.22 2.55
N MET A 73 18.13 3.83 2.74
CA MET A 73 17.08 3.78 1.72
C MET A 73 17.54 4.53 0.47
N ALA A 74 17.21 3.97 -0.69
CA ALA A 74 17.42 4.62 -1.98
C ALA A 74 16.24 4.32 -2.90
N ILE A 75 16.19 4.99 -4.05
CA ILE A 75 15.23 4.62 -5.11
C ILE A 75 15.55 3.20 -5.59
N ARG A 76 14.55 2.31 -5.55
CA ARG A 76 14.70 0.91 -5.93
C ARG A 76 13.71 0.52 -7.03
N ASN A 77 14.06 -0.52 -7.77
CA ASN A 77 13.10 -1.23 -8.60
C ASN A 77 12.16 -2.06 -7.72
N GLU A 78 10.96 -2.29 -8.22
CA GLU A 78 9.98 -3.14 -7.57
C GLU A 78 10.45 -4.59 -7.49
N ASN A 79 10.10 -5.27 -6.39
CA ASN A 79 10.34 -6.70 -6.22
C ASN A 79 9.20 -7.34 -5.41
N GLU A 80 9.22 -8.67 -5.36
CA GLU A 80 8.18 -9.45 -4.68
C GLU A 80 8.07 -9.18 -3.18
N ALA A 81 9.16 -8.90 -2.46
CA ALA A 81 9.07 -8.60 -1.02
C ALA A 81 8.41 -7.25 -0.78
N TYR A 82 8.77 -6.20 -1.53
CA TYR A 82 8.12 -4.90 -1.39
C TYR A 82 6.61 -5.02 -1.67
N ARG A 83 6.25 -5.73 -2.74
CA ARG A 83 4.84 -6.00 -3.06
C ARG A 83 4.14 -6.77 -1.94
N PHE A 84 4.74 -7.83 -1.44
CA PHE A 84 4.19 -8.62 -0.35
C PHE A 84 3.98 -7.78 0.92
N ILE A 85 4.99 -7.03 1.35
CA ILE A 85 4.93 -6.23 2.57
C ILE A 85 3.89 -5.11 2.45
N ALA A 86 3.70 -4.54 1.26
CA ALA A 86 2.68 -3.53 1.04
C ALA A 86 1.23 -4.06 1.06
N HIS A 87 1.05 -5.39 0.99
CA HIS A 87 -0.24 -6.04 1.22
C HIS A 87 -0.46 -6.41 2.71
N CYS A 88 0.53 -6.19 3.58
CA CYS A 88 0.38 -6.44 5.02
C CYS A 88 -0.58 -5.44 5.68
N PRO A 89 -1.11 -5.78 6.87
CA PRO A 89 -2.16 -5.00 7.54
C PRO A 89 -1.86 -3.50 7.63
N LEU A 90 -2.88 -2.69 7.34
CA LEU A 90 -2.79 -1.23 7.38
C LEU A 90 -3.02 -0.72 8.81
N TYR A 91 -2.17 0.21 9.25
CA TYR A 91 -2.36 0.93 10.50
C TYR A 91 -3.61 1.83 10.43
N PRO A 92 -4.52 1.80 11.43
CA PRO A 92 -5.83 2.44 11.33
C PRO A 92 -5.82 3.96 11.10
N LYS A 93 -4.78 4.66 11.54
CA LYS A 93 -4.68 6.12 11.35
C LYS A 93 -4.06 6.41 9.99
N VAL A 94 -4.90 6.72 9.02
CA VAL A 94 -4.50 7.02 7.66
C VAL A 94 -4.51 8.52 7.38
N LYS A 95 -3.68 8.96 6.43
CA LYS A 95 -3.80 10.27 5.80
C LYS A 95 -3.80 10.10 4.29
N ALA A 96 -4.59 10.93 3.62
CA ALA A 96 -4.67 10.96 2.17
C ALA A 96 -4.49 12.39 1.64
N ILE A 97 -3.95 12.49 0.43
CA ILE A 97 -3.90 13.77 -0.31
C ILE A 97 -5.30 14.19 -0.77
N ASP A 98 -5.51 15.49 -0.96
CA ASP A 98 -6.82 16.04 -1.34
C ASP A 98 -7.37 15.44 -2.64
N THR A 99 -6.50 15.12 -3.60
CA THR A 99 -6.88 14.43 -4.83
C THR A 99 -7.54 13.07 -4.57
N LEU A 100 -7.07 12.29 -3.59
CA LEU A 100 -7.71 11.02 -3.23
C LEU A 100 -9.08 11.24 -2.58
N HIS A 101 -9.20 12.23 -1.69
CA HIS A 101 -10.49 12.58 -1.09
C HIS A 101 -11.50 13.01 -2.16
N ARG A 102 -11.08 13.87 -3.09
CA ARG A 102 -11.87 14.25 -4.26
C ARG A 102 -12.29 13.05 -5.10
N ASN A 103 -11.45 12.02 -5.20
CA ASN A 103 -11.72 10.80 -5.97
C ASN A 103 -12.51 9.74 -5.16
N GLY A 104 -13.02 10.09 -3.97
CA GLY A 104 -13.92 9.24 -3.18
C GLY A 104 -13.25 8.43 -2.07
N PHE A 105 -11.95 8.62 -1.81
CA PHE A 105 -11.29 7.93 -0.69
C PHE A 105 -11.67 8.55 0.66
N ALA A 106 -12.36 7.77 1.48
CA ALA A 106 -12.84 8.19 2.81
C ALA A 106 -11.96 7.70 3.98
N GLY A 107 -10.78 7.15 3.69
CA GLY A 107 -9.85 6.62 4.70
C GLY A 107 -9.93 5.11 4.91
N GLU A 108 -10.86 4.42 4.26
CA GLU A 108 -10.97 2.96 4.29
C GLU A 108 -10.57 2.33 2.96
N CYS A 109 -9.90 1.18 3.03
CA CYS A 109 -9.47 0.44 1.84
C CYS A 109 -10.40 -0.72 1.46
N HIS A 110 -11.47 -0.98 2.23
CA HIS A 110 -12.51 -1.97 1.90
C HIS A 110 -12.01 -3.36 1.48
N ASP A 111 -11.08 -3.93 2.26
CA ASP A 111 -10.40 -5.20 1.98
C ASP A 111 -9.61 -5.25 0.66
N ILE A 112 -9.28 -4.08 0.10
CA ILE A 112 -8.36 -3.92 -1.03
C ILE A 112 -7.03 -3.44 -0.47
N ALA A 113 -5.92 -4.05 -0.89
CA ALA A 113 -4.61 -3.60 -0.45
C ALA A 113 -4.37 -2.12 -0.85
N PRO A 114 -3.82 -1.26 0.04
CA PRO A 114 -3.59 0.14 -0.28
C PRO A 114 -2.70 0.33 -1.52
N SER A 115 -1.70 -0.54 -1.71
CA SER A 115 -0.83 -0.54 -2.89
C SER A 115 -1.56 -0.80 -4.21
N VAL A 116 -2.80 -1.29 -4.17
CA VAL A 116 -3.65 -1.53 -5.34
C VAL A 116 -4.70 -0.43 -5.46
N LEU A 117 -5.38 -0.09 -4.36
CA LEU A 117 -6.47 0.88 -4.36
C LEU A 117 -5.99 2.30 -4.68
N ILE A 118 -4.90 2.74 -4.05
CA ILE A 118 -4.39 4.11 -4.18
C ILE A 118 -4.01 4.47 -5.62
N PRO A 119 -3.13 3.71 -6.31
CA PRO A 119 -2.81 4.03 -7.70
C PRO A 119 -4.05 3.94 -8.62
N ALA A 120 -4.99 3.03 -8.36
CA ALA A 120 -6.21 2.94 -9.14
C ALA A 120 -7.08 4.19 -9.01
N LEU A 121 -7.29 4.70 -7.79
CA LEU A 121 -8.03 5.94 -7.57
C LEU A 121 -7.32 7.17 -8.13
N LEU A 122 -6.01 7.15 -8.31
CA LEU A 122 -5.25 8.25 -8.91
C LEU A 122 -5.24 8.24 -10.44
N THR A 123 -5.38 7.07 -11.06
CA THR A 123 -5.14 6.91 -12.51
C THR A 123 -6.35 6.45 -13.31
N ASP A 124 -7.37 5.85 -12.70
CA ASP A 124 -8.54 5.29 -13.39
C ASP A 124 -9.85 5.94 -12.92
N SER A 125 -10.47 6.71 -13.81
CA SER A 125 -11.75 7.39 -13.56
C SER A 125 -12.90 6.41 -13.28
N ARG A 126 -12.78 5.15 -13.71
CA ARG A 126 -13.77 4.10 -13.44
C ARG A 126 -13.69 3.64 -11.99
N ALA A 127 -12.47 3.53 -11.45
CA ALA A 127 -12.26 3.22 -10.04
C ALA A 127 -12.86 4.32 -9.16
N GLU A 128 -12.61 5.59 -9.49
CA GLU A 128 -13.25 6.74 -8.86
C GLU A 128 -14.78 6.65 -8.92
N THR A 129 -15.34 6.38 -10.10
CA THR A 129 -16.80 6.29 -10.28
C THR A 129 -17.41 5.20 -9.39
N LEU A 130 -16.81 4.01 -9.36
CA LEU A 130 -17.29 2.89 -8.54
C LEU A 130 -17.15 3.17 -7.05
N MET A 131 -16.04 3.80 -6.63
CA MET A 131 -15.80 4.21 -5.25
C MET A 131 -16.86 5.19 -4.78
N LYS A 132 -17.10 6.27 -5.54
CA LYS A 132 -18.11 7.28 -5.23
C LYS A 132 -19.53 6.75 -5.24
N ALA A 133 -19.82 5.80 -6.13
CA ALA A 133 -21.12 5.13 -6.19
C ALA A 133 -21.31 4.05 -5.10
N GLY A 134 -20.32 3.82 -4.23
CA GLY A 134 -20.37 2.79 -3.20
C GLY A 134 -20.37 1.35 -3.75
N ARG A 135 -20.02 1.14 -5.02
CA ARG A 135 -19.99 -0.18 -5.68
C ARG A 135 -18.69 -0.93 -5.36
N ILE A 136 -18.41 -1.13 -4.07
CA ILE A 136 -17.14 -1.65 -3.55
C ILE A 136 -16.82 -3.07 -4.04
N GLU A 137 -17.81 -3.96 -4.06
CA GLU A 137 -17.61 -5.35 -4.55
C GLU A 137 -17.18 -5.37 -6.03
N HIS A 138 -17.76 -4.49 -6.84
CA HIS A 138 -17.41 -4.36 -8.26
C HIS A 138 -16.01 -3.77 -8.43
N LEU A 139 -15.67 -2.75 -7.62
CA LEU A 139 -14.32 -2.18 -7.58
C LEU A 139 -13.29 -3.27 -7.23
N ARG A 140 -13.51 -4.04 -6.16
CA ARG A 140 -12.64 -5.14 -5.74
C ARG A 140 -12.48 -6.18 -6.84
N TYR A 141 -13.59 -6.59 -7.47
CA TYR A 141 -13.57 -7.52 -8.58
C TYR A 141 -12.71 -7.02 -9.75
N PHE A 142 -12.90 -5.77 -10.18
CA PHE A 142 -12.15 -5.20 -11.30
C PHE A 142 -10.67 -5.04 -11.00
N LEU A 143 -10.31 -4.60 -9.79
CA LEU A 143 -8.90 -4.47 -9.39
C LEU A 143 -8.20 -5.84 -9.29
N SER A 144 -8.94 -6.90 -8.95
CA SER A 144 -8.40 -8.27 -8.98
C SER A 144 -8.28 -8.84 -10.42
N ARG A 145 -9.00 -8.28 -11.39
CA ARG A 145 -9.14 -8.81 -12.76
C ARG A 145 -9.19 -7.69 -13.80
N ALA A 146 -8.08 -6.95 -13.92
CA ALA A 146 -7.98 -5.75 -14.76
C ALA A 146 -8.49 -5.95 -16.21
N ARG A 147 -8.31 -7.13 -16.82
CA ARG A 147 -8.76 -7.40 -18.20
C ARG A 147 -10.28 -7.38 -18.41
N LYS A 148 -11.09 -7.48 -17.35
CA LYS A 148 -12.56 -7.58 -17.47
C LYS A 148 -13.28 -6.24 -17.34
N ILE A 149 -12.63 -5.19 -16.87
CA ILE A 149 -13.32 -3.92 -16.64
C ILE A 149 -13.84 -3.32 -17.96
N ASP A 150 -13.07 -3.42 -19.05
CA ASP A 150 -13.45 -2.89 -20.36
C ASP A 150 -14.70 -3.57 -20.93
N GLU A 151 -14.83 -4.88 -20.72
CA GLU A 151 -15.95 -5.70 -21.22
C GLU A 151 -17.28 -5.29 -20.57
N TYR A 152 -17.28 -5.05 -19.26
CA TYR A 152 -18.51 -4.77 -18.50
C TYR A 152 -18.77 -3.28 -18.29
N TRP A 153 -17.84 -2.40 -18.61
CA TRP A 153 -17.96 -0.96 -18.31
C TRP A 153 -19.20 -0.31 -18.94
N GLN A 154 -19.59 -0.73 -20.14
CA GLN A 154 -20.76 -0.15 -20.81
C GLN A 154 -22.06 -0.35 -20.02
N ALA A 155 -22.18 -1.44 -19.26
CA ALA A 155 -23.36 -1.68 -18.41
C ALA A 155 -23.49 -0.65 -17.28
N TYR A 156 -22.37 -0.06 -16.82
CA TYR A 156 -22.35 0.94 -15.74
C TYR A 156 -22.72 2.34 -16.21
N LYS A 157 -22.68 2.62 -17.52
CA LYS A 157 -23.01 3.95 -18.07
C LYS A 157 -24.52 4.18 -18.24
N ILE A 158 -25.32 3.11 -18.19
CA ILE A 158 -26.75 3.12 -18.49
C ILE A 158 -27.60 3.30 -17.21
N THR A 159 -26.98 3.18 -16.03
CA THR A 159 -27.63 3.38 -14.71
C THR A 159 -27.32 4.76 -14.17
#